data_AF-A0A973JFZ1-F1
#
_entry.id   AF-A0A973JFZ1-F1
#
_cell.length_a   1.000
_cell.length_b   1.000
_cell.length_c   1.000
_cell.angle_alpha   90.00
_cell.angle_beta   90.00
_cell.angle_gamma   90.00
#
_symmetry.space_group_name_H-M   'P 1'
#
loop_
_entity.id
_entity.type
_entity.pdbx_description
1 polymer ?
#
loop_
_entity_poly.entity_id
_entity_poly.type
_entity_poly.pdbx_seq_one_letter_code
_entity_poly.pdbx_strand_id
1 'polypeptide(L)' 'VLLTPVSGPWFRIADAVDLVRALAPRRIVPIHDALLSEVGRTLAENLLTRLGGAGVPVRLALGEALDLHA' A
#
# COMPACT_ATOMS: atom_id res chain seq x y z
N VAL A 1 1.30 -11.14 3.56
CA VAL A 1 0.70 -9.83 3.16
C VAL A 1 1.40 -8.76 3.95
N LEU A 2 1.63 -7.59 3.37
CA LEU A 2 2.12 -6.41 4.08
C LEU A 2 1.03 -5.32 4.07
N LEU A 3 0.66 -4.84 5.26
CA LEU A 3 -0.17 -3.64 5.39
C LEU A 3 0.77 -2.43 5.32
N THR A 4 0.63 -1.61 4.28
CA THR A 4 1.58 -0.54 3.98
C THR A 4 0.90 0.83 4.18
N PRO A 5 1.33 1.64 5.14
CA PRO A 5 0.86 3.03 5.28
C PRO A 5 1.14 3.83 4.00
N VAL A 6 0.20 4.66 3.57
CA VAL A 6 0.37 5.51 2.37
C VAL A 6 0.11 7.00 2.60
N SER A 7 -0.36 7.40 3.78
CA SER A 7 -0.50 8.81 4.14
C SER A 7 -0.34 9.06 5.64
N GLY A 8 -0.16 10.33 5.99
CA GLY A 8 -0.01 10.82 7.36
C GLY A 8 0.74 12.15 7.39
N PRO A 9 0.63 12.96 8.45
CA PRO A 9 1.25 14.29 8.52
C PRO A 9 2.78 14.29 8.37
N TRP A 10 3.43 13.19 8.75
CA TRP A 10 4.88 13.01 8.73
C TRP A 10 5.33 11.89 7.77
N PHE A 11 4.40 11.39 6.95
CA PHE A 11 4.63 10.21 6.12
C PHE A 11 5.35 10.58 4.80
N ARG A 12 6.28 9.71 4.37
CA ARG A 12 6.92 9.79 3.06
C ARG A 12 6.70 8.50 2.28
N ILE A 13 6.16 8.61 1.07
CA ILE A 13 5.88 7.43 0.22
C ILE A 13 7.15 6.64 -0.14
N ALA A 14 8.32 7.31 -0.20
CA ALA A 14 9.60 6.66 -0.44
C ALA A 14 9.92 5.61 0.65
N ASP A 15 9.59 5.87 1.90
CA ASP A 15 9.87 4.92 3.00
C ASP A 15 9.00 3.67 2.88
N ALA A 16 7.76 3.81 2.41
CA ALA A 16 6.91 2.67 2.12
C ALA A 16 7.41 1.85 0.93
N VAL A 17 7.94 2.50 -0.12
CA VAL A 17 8.58 1.81 -1.24
C VAL A 17 9.80 1.03 -0.75
N ASP A 18 10.67 1.63 0.06
CA ASP A 18 11.85 0.97 0.61
C ASP A 18 11.47 -0.22 1.50
N LEU A 19 10.43 -0.09 2.34
CA LEU A 19 9.91 -1.17 3.15
C LEU A 19 9.41 -2.35 2.30
N VAL A 20 8.64 -2.06 1.25
CA VAL A 20 8.15 -3.10 0.32
C VAL A 20 9.32 -3.81 -0.36
N ARG A 21 10.33 -3.07 -0.82
CA ARG A 21 11.52 -3.67 -1.46
C ARG A 21 12.30 -4.55 -0.48
N ALA A 22 12.48 -4.09 0.75
CA ALA A 22 13.22 -4.81 1.77
C ALA A 22 12.54 -6.12 2.18
N LEU A 23 11.20 -6.14 2.26
CA LEU A 23 10.43 -7.30 2.69
C LEU A 23 9.97 -8.21 1.54
N ALA A 24 10.01 -7.73 0.30
CA ALA A 24 9.53 -8.43 -0.90
C ALA A 24 8.20 -9.19 -0.69
N PRO A 25 7.14 -8.54 -0.16
CA PRO A 25 5.91 -9.23 0.18
C PRO A 25 5.19 -9.74 -1.08
N ARG A 26 4.48 -10.87 -0.96
CA ARG A 26 3.66 -11.39 -2.07
C ARG A 26 2.43 -10.52 -2.41
N ARG A 27 1.96 -9.72 -1.47
CA ARG A 27 0.74 -8.90 -1.55
C ARG A 27 0.88 -7.69 -0.63
N ILE A 28 0.47 -6.52 -1.12
CA ILE A 28 0.38 -5.28 -0.35
C ILE A 28 -1.09 -4.93 -0.14
N VAL A 29 -1.44 -4.42 1.03
CA VAL A 29 -2.72 -3.75 1.29
C VAL A 29 -2.40 -2.33 1.78
N PRO A 30 -2.78 -1.26 1.07
CA PRO A 30 -2.58 0.11 1.53
C PRO A 30 -3.45 0.37 2.77
N ILE A 31 -2.88 1.03 3.78
CA ILE A 31 -3.60 1.50 4.97
C ILE A 31 -3.23 2.95 5.25
N HIS A 32 -3.87 3.58 6.25
CA HIS A 32 -3.70 5.01 6.53
C HIS A 32 -3.92 5.87 5.29
N ASP A 33 -4.99 5.63 4.53
CA ASP A 33 -5.28 6.28 3.25
C ASP A 33 -6.56 7.15 3.31
N ALA A 34 -7.22 7.21 4.47
CA ALA A 34 -8.47 7.95 4.66
C ALA A 34 -8.35 9.45 4.32
N LEU A 35 -7.17 10.04 4.53
CA LEU A 35 -6.89 11.45 4.24
C LEU A 35 -6.61 11.72 2.75
N LEU A 36 -6.42 10.68 1.94
CA LEU A 36 -6.16 10.83 0.51
C LEU A 36 -7.49 11.00 -0.25
N SER A 37 -7.46 11.85 -1.28
CA SER A 37 -8.46 11.82 -2.34
C SER A 37 -8.31 10.53 -3.16
N GLU A 38 -9.29 10.21 -4.00
CA GLU A 38 -9.21 9.04 -4.88
C GLU A 38 -8.00 9.08 -5.82
N VAL A 39 -7.67 10.27 -6.33
CA VAL A 39 -6.47 10.51 -7.15
C VAL A 39 -5.21 10.26 -6.32
N GLY A 40 -5.18 10.71 -5.06
CA GLY A 40 -4.06 10.48 -4.15
C GLY A 40 -3.83 9.00 -3.84
N ARG A 41 -4.91 8.24 -3.62
CA ARG A 41 -4.82 6.78 -3.42
C ARG A 41 -4.27 6.08 -4.66
N THR A 42 -4.80 6.43 -5.84
CA THR A 42 -4.35 5.89 -7.13
C THR A 42 -2.87 6.19 -7.38
N LEU A 43 -2.40 7.40 -7.03
CA LEU A 43 -0.99 7.76 -7.14
C LEU A 43 -0.12 6.89 -6.21
N ALA A 44 -0.51 6.73 -4.95
CA ALA A 44 0.23 5.91 -3.99
C ALA A 44 0.32 4.44 -4.44
N GLU A 45 -0.79 3.86 -4.90
CA GLU A 45 -0.83 2.50 -5.44
C GLU A 45 0.08 2.32 -6.65
N ASN A 46 0.08 3.30 -7.58
CA ASN A 46 0.96 3.30 -8.74
C ASN A 46 2.44 3.37 -8.36
N LEU A 47 2.80 4.19 -7.38
CA LEU A 47 4.18 4.29 -6.89
C LEU A 47 4.64 2.97 -6.25
N LEU A 48 3.81 2.36 -5.41
CA LEU A 48 4.10 1.05 -4.81
C LEU A 48 4.21 -0.05 -5.87
N THR A 49 3.34 -0.04 -6.88
CA THR A 49 3.38 -0.99 -7.99
C THR A 49 4.68 -0.86 -8.79
N ARG A 50 5.03 0.37 -9.20
CA ARG A 50 6.17 0.62 -10.10
C ARG A 50 7.51 0.53 -9.40
N LEU A 51 7.59 0.91 -8.13
CA LEU A 51 8.86 1.08 -7.42
C LEU A 51 9.07 0.05 -6.30
N GLY A 52 8.00 -0.56 -5.78
CA GLY A 52 8.06 -1.52 -4.68
C GLY A 52 8.32 -2.96 -5.11
N GLY A 53 7.86 -3.37 -6.30
CA GLY A 53 8.15 -4.70 -6.87
C GLY A 53 7.29 -5.86 -6.35
N ALA A 54 6.25 -5.59 -5.56
CA ALA A 54 5.33 -6.59 -4.99
C ALA A 54 3.97 -6.68 -5.73
N GLY A 55 3.92 -6.20 -6.97
CA GLY A 55 2.70 -6.17 -7.79
C GLY A 55 1.74 -5.03 -7.42
N VAL A 56 0.51 -5.12 -7.93
CA VAL A 56 -0.54 -4.12 -7.68
C VAL A 56 -1.09 -4.31 -6.26
N PRO A 57 -1.16 -3.25 -5.43
CA PRO A 57 -1.79 -3.33 -4.11
C PRO A 57 -3.26 -3.76 -4.18
N VAL A 58 -3.68 -4.54 -3.18
CA VAL A 58 -5.08 -4.91 -2.96
C VAL A 58 -5.72 -3.85 -2.09
N ARG A 59 -6.64 -3.06 -2.65
CA ARG A 59 -7.43 -2.11 -1.86
C ARG A 59 -8.55 -2.86 -1.16
N LEU A 60 -8.78 -2.54 0.11
CA LEU A 60 -9.93 -2.99 0.88
C LEU A 60 -10.80 -1.78 1.24
N ALA A 61 -12.10 -1.88 1.01
CA ALA A 61 -13.07 -0.93 1.52
C ALA A 61 -13.25 -1.09 3.04
N LEU A 62 -13.87 -0.08 3.68
CA LEU A 62 -14.19 -0.18 5.11
C LEU A 62 -15.11 -1.38 5.37
N GLY A 63 -14.67 -2.28 6.25
CA GLY A 63 -15.39 -3.52 6.58
C GLY A 63 -15.15 -4.68 5.61
N GLU A 64 -14.40 -4.48 4.53
CA GLU A 64 -13.98 -5.56 3.63
C GLU A 64 -12.83 -6.38 4.26
N ALA A 65 -12.84 -7.68 4.03
CA ALA A 65 -11.84 -8.61 4.53
C ALA A 65 -11.12 -9.32 3.37
N LEU A 66 -9.86 -9.69 3.62
CA LEU A 66 -9.05 -10.51 2.72
C LEU A 66 -8.65 -11.80 3.43
N ASP A 67 -9.17 -12.93 2.97
CA ASP A 67 -8.76 -14.24 3.46
C ASP A 67 -7.39 -14.65 2.91
N LEU A 68 -6.55 -15.17 3.80
CA LEU A 68 -5.21 -15.65 3.47
C LEU A 68 -5.18 -17.16 3.60
N HIS A 69 -5.07 -17.81 2.45
CA HIS A 69 -4.74 -19.24 2.38
C HIS A 69 -3.22 -19.40 2.31
N ALA A 70 -2.71 -20.42 3.00
CA ALA A 70 -1.30 -20.79 3.03
C ALA A 70 -0.83 -21.35 1.68
#